data_AF-F6IH79-F1
#
_entry.id   AF-F6IH79-F1
#
_cell.length_a   1.000
_cell.length_b   1.000
_cell.length_c   1.000
_cell.angle_alpha   90.00
_cell.angle_beta   90.00
_cell.angle_gamma   90.00
#
_symmetry.space_group_name_H-M   'P 1'
#
loop_
_entity.id
_entity.type
_entity.pdbx_description
1 polymer ?
#
loop_
_entity_poly.entity_id
_entity_poly.type
_entity_poly.pdbx_seq_one_letter_code
_entity_poly.pdbx_strand_id
1 'polypeptide(L)'
;MASRYAKLIEAIFFDHHNADLTEFEFERAELETQAEALRIGLPKNLGDVVYSFRYRNPLPDRILDTQPHGLEWIVEGAGHGRYRFRLVSANRVQPREDLVRIAIPDATPELIRMYALDDEQALLAIVRYNRLIDTFLGLTTYSLQNHLRTTVKGIGQIEIDELYVGLDKRGCHYVIPVQAKGGNDQIGIVQTSQDIRWVEQKYPDMSCRAIAAQFMADDVVALFELTLQDDEVRVVDEKHYRLVPWKELDPRAIVSYRE
;
A
#
# COMPACT_ATOMS: atom_id res chain seq x y z
N MET A 1 14.31 18.75 -18.20
CA MET A 1 15.63 18.41 -17.62
C MET A 1 15.41 17.39 -16.51
N ALA A 2 16.03 16.21 -16.59
CA ALA A 2 15.88 15.18 -15.55
C ALA A 2 16.38 15.70 -14.19
N SER A 3 15.64 15.40 -13.11
CA SER A 3 16.02 15.82 -11.76
C SER A 3 17.37 15.22 -11.36
N ARG A 4 18.06 15.83 -10.40
CA ARG A 4 19.32 15.25 -9.85
C ARG A 4 19.09 13.83 -9.32
N TYR A 5 17.91 13.57 -8.75
CA TYR A 5 17.54 12.26 -8.22
C TYR A 5 17.41 11.24 -9.35
N ALA A 6 16.75 11.62 -10.45
CA ALA A 6 16.59 10.77 -11.62
C ALA A 6 17.94 10.37 -12.23
N LYS A 7 18.87 11.32 -12.35
CA LYS A 7 20.22 11.03 -12.88
C LYS A 7 21.01 10.06 -12.00
N LEU A 8 20.92 10.20 -10.68
CA LEU A 8 21.63 9.32 -9.76
C LEU A 8 21.06 7.89 -9.77
N ILE A 9 19.73 7.75 -9.71
CA ILE A 9 19.12 6.43 -9.70
C ILE A 9 19.30 5.72 -11.05
N GLU A 10 19.25 6.46 -12.16
CA GLU A 10 19.51 5.95 -13.50
C GLU A 10 20.95 5.44 -13.63
N ALA A 11 21.93 6.18 -13.12
CA ALA A 11 23.33 5.77 -13.16
C ALA A 11 23.58 4.51 -12.33
N ILE A 12 23.04 4.43 -11.10
CA ILE A 12 23.10 3.19 -10.30
C ILE A 12 22.47 2.03 -11.08
N PHE A 13 21.30 2.25 -11.68
CA PHE A 13 20.63 1.18 -12.40
C PHE A 13 21.49 0.62 -13.54
N PHE A 14 22.04 1.49 -14.39
CA PHE A 14 22.84 1.06 -15.55
C PHE A 14 24.24 0.56 -15.20
N ASP A 15 24.77 0.86 -14.01
CA ASP A 15 26.03 0.27 -13.53
C ASP A 15 25.89 -1.21 -13.19
N HIS A 16 24.69 -1.63 -12.75
CA HIS A 16 24.40 -3.02 -12.36
C HIS A 16 23.59 -3.80 -13.39
N HIS A 17 22.76 -3.13 -14.18
CA HIS A 17 21.80 -3.78 -15.07
C HIS A 17 22.48 -4.52 -16.23
N ASN A 18 22.00 -5.73 -16.48
CA ASN A 18 22.15 -6.46 -17.73
C ASN A 18 20.80 -7.07 -18.14
N ALA A 19 20.64 -7.41 -19.42
CA ALA A 19 19.35 -7.82 -20.00
C ALA A 19 18.72 -9.08 -19.37
N ASP A 20 19.53 -9.93 -18.71
CA ASP A 20 19.07 -11.19 -18.10
C ASP A 20 18.78 -11.05 -16.59
N LEU A 21 19.07 -9.89 -15.99
CA LEU A 21 18.83 -9.66 -14.57
C LEU A 21 17.36 -9.39 -14.27
N THR A 22 16.83 -10.12 -13.30
CA THR A 22 15.48 -9.90 -12.74
C THR A 22 15.51 -9.16 -11.42
N GLU A 23 16.67 -9.11 -10.75
CA GLU A 23 16.89 -8.29 -9.55
C GLU A 23 18.38 -8.03 -9.33
N PHE A 24 18.71 -6.94 -8.63
CA PHE A 24 20.05 -6.67 -8.10
C PHE A 24 19.97 -5.75 -6.89
N GLU A 25 20.99 -5.81 -6.03
CA GLU A 25 21.10 -4.98 -4.83
C GLU A 25 22.17 -3.90 -5.00
N PHE A 26 21.94 -2.76 -4.38
CA PHE A 26 22.91 -1.66 -4.31
C PHE A 26 22.93 -1.03 -2.92
N GLU A 27 24.07 -0.46 -2.54
CA GLU A 27 24.24 0.26 -1.29
C GLU A 27 23.92 1.74 -1.43
N ARG A 28 23.40 2.35 -0.36
CA ARG A 28 23.13 3.79 -0.33
C ARG A 28 24.38 4.62 -0.61
N ALA A 29 25.55 4.13 -0.21
CA ALA A 29 26.84 4.80 -0.42
C ALA A 29 27.17 4.96 -1.92
N GLU A 30 26.64 4.12 -2.80
CA GLU A 30 26.87 4.22 -4.24
C GLU A 30 26.31 5.51 -4.83
N LEU A 31 25.30 6.13 -4.19
CA LEU A 31 24.80 7.46 -4.58
C LEU A 31 25.90 8.53 -4.48
N GLU A 32 26.82 8.40 -3.53
CA GLU A 32 27.94 9.33 -3.35
C GLU A 32 28.93 9.18 -4.50
N THR A 33 29.30 7.94 -4.83
CA THR A 33 30.19 7.61 -5.95
C THR A 33 29.61 8.08 -7.28
N GLN A 34 28.31 7.86 -7.51
CA GLN A 34 27.63 8.32 -8.73
C GLN A 34 27.53 9.85 -8.82
N ALA A 35 27.30 10.52 -7.70
CA ALA A 35 27.25 11.99 -7.69
C ALA A 35 28.60 12.59 -8.08
N GLU A 36 29.71 12.02 -7.59
CA GLU A 36 31.07 12.42 -7.97
C GLU A 36 31.35 12.14 -9.46
N ALA A 37 31.07 10.93 -9.93
CA ALA A 37 31.27 10.52 -11.32
C ALA A 37 30.50 11.42 -12.31
N LEU A 38 29.25 11.75 -11.99
CA LEU A 38 28.39 12.62 -12.81
C LEU A 38 28.64 14.11 -12.60
N ARG A 39 29.52 14.50 -11.67
CA ARG A 39 29.77 15.90 -11.24
C ARG A 39 28.48 16.63 -10.85
N ILE A 40 27.60 15.94 -10.14
CA ILE A 40 26.34 16.49 -9.62
C ILE A 40 26.54 16.82 -8.14
N GLY A 41 26.06 18.00 -7.71
CA GLY A 41 26.07 18.35 -6.29
C GLY A 41 25.24 17.35 -5.47
N LEU A 42 25.91 16.66 -4.55
CA LEU A 42 25.35 15.60 -3.70
C LEU A 42 24.07 16.07 -3.00
N PRO A 43 22.95 15.33 -3.10
CA PRO A 43 21.76 15.61 -2.33
C PRO A 43 22.05 15.61 -0.83
N LYS A 44 21.51 16.58 -0.09
CA LYS A 44 21.68 16.65 1.37
C LYS A 44 21.04 15.46 2.10
N ASN A 45 20.02 14.85 1.51
CA ASN A 45 19.35 13.66 2.03
C ASN A 45 19.38 12.56 0.98
N LEU A 46 20.36 11.65 1.09
CA LEU A 46 20.50 10.52 0.16
C LEU A 46 19.32 9.54 0.25
N GLY A 47 18.73 9.38 1.44
CA GLY A 47 17.56 8.53 1.63
C GLY A 47 16.35 9.02 0.86
N ASP A 48 16.22 10.33 0.66
CA ASP A 48 15.12 10.95 -0.09
C ASP A 48 15.18 10.62 -1.59
N VAL A 49 16.38 10.35 -2.14
CA VAL A 49 16.53 9.94 -3.54
C VAL A 49 15.80 8.61 -3.78
N VAL A 50 16.13 7.59 -3.00
CA VAL A 50 15.52 6.27 -3.13
C VAL A 50 14.06 6.30 -2.71
N TYR A 51 13.74 6.95 -1.59
CA TYR A 51 12.36 7.10 -1.12
C TYR A 51 11.45 7.74 -2.17
N SER A 52 11.95 8.72 -2.92
CA SER A 52 11.20 9.36 -4.00
C SER A 52 10.75 8.35 -5.05
N PHE A 53 11.61 7.43 -5.49
CA PHE A 53 11.27 6.47 -6.55
C PHE A 53 10.56 5.22 -6.03
N ARG A 54 10.61 4.98 -4.72
CA ARG A 54 9.83 3.91 -4.08
C ARG A 54 8.35 4.25 -3.96
N TYR A 55 8.01 5.53 -3.74
CA TYR A 55 6.67 5.90 -3.30
C TYR A 55 6.06 7.14 -3.96
N ARG A 56 6.85 8.04 -4.56
CA ARG A 56 6.36 9.36 -5.02
C ARG A 56 6.43 9.59 -6.52
N ASN A 57 7.51 9.18 -7.15
CA ASN A 57 7.80 9.47 -8.55
C ASN A 57 8.04 8.17 -9.33
N PRO A 58 7.61 8.09 -10.60
CA PRO A 58 7.98 6.98 -11.46
C PRO A 58 9.50 6.93 -11.67
N LEU A 59 10.03 5.74 -11.98
CA LEU A 59 11.41 5.59 -12.39
C LEU A 59 11.69 6.38 -13.69
N PRO A 60 12.94 6.82 -13.92
CA PRO A 60 13.34 7.48 -15.17
C PRO A 60 12.97 6.67 -16.42
N ASP A 61 12.53 7.35 -17.48
CA ASP A 61 12.09 6.72 -18.76
C ASP A 61 13.09 5.69 -19.27
N ARG A 62 14.39 5.97 -19.18
CA ARG A 62 15.43 5.03 -19.62
C ARG A 62 15.45 3.72 -18.86
N ILE A 63 15.11 3.72 -17.57
CA ILE A 63 14.94 2.48 -16.79
C ILE A 63 13.64 1.79 -17.22
N LEU A 64 12.56 2.55 -17.40
CA LEU A 64 11.26 2.01 -17.84
C LEU A 64 11.37 1.33 -19.21
N ASP A 65 12.17 1.86 -20.14
CA ASP A 65 12.43 1.28 -21.46
C ASP A 65 13.11 -0.10 -21.41
N THR A 66 13.67 -0.49 -20.26
CA THR A 66 14.26 -1.83 -20.07
C THR A 66 13.27 -2.87 -19.54
N GLN A 67 12.03 -2.46 -19.22
CA GLN A 67 11.03 -3.35 -18.64
C GLN A 67 10.50 -4.35 -19.68
N PRO A 68 10.55 -5.67 -19.40
CA PRO A 68 9.88 -6.65 -20.26
C PRO A 68 8.36 -6.48 -20.22
N HIS A 69 7.69 -6.91 -21.29
CA HIS A 69 6.22 -6.83 -21.37
C HIS A 69 5.56 -7.58 -20.20
N GLY A 70 4.71 -6.87 -19.45
CA GLY A 70 3.96 -7.42 -18.30
C GLY A 70 4.72 -7.40 -16.97
N LEU A 71 5.96 -6.89 -16.95
CA LEU A 71 6.75 -6.71 -15.75
C LEU A 71 7.08 -5.22 -15.54
N GLU A 72 7.30 -4.83 -14.29
CA GLU A 72 7.78 -3.49 -13.95
C GLU A 72 8.92 -3.56 -12.93
N TRP A 73 9.86 -2.62 -13.05
CA TRP A 73 10.92 -2.42 -12.07
C TRP A 73 10.36 -1.69 -10.85
N ILE A 74 10.56 -2.27 -9.69
CA ILE A 74 10.34 -1.62 -8.40
C ILE A 74 11.67 -1.46 -7.67
N VAL A 75 11.68 -0.52 -6.72
CA VAL A 75 12.75 -0.42 -5.72
C VAL A 75 12.19 -0.82 -4.37
N GLU A 76 12.84 -1.77 -3.70
CA GLU A 76 12.51 -2.16 -2.33
C GLU A 76 13.74 -2.08 -1.41
N GLY A 77 13.49 -2.17 -0.11
CA GLY A 77 14.59 -2.25 0.85
C GLY A 77 15.21 -3.65 0.86
N ALA A 78 16.52 -3.73 1.04
CA ALA A 78 17.28 -4.98 1.16
C ALA A 78 18.08 -5.03 2.48
N GLY A 79 17.56 -4.38 3.51
CA GLY A 79 18.22 -4.21 4.81
C GLY A 79 18.76 -2.80 5.04
N HIS A 80 19.56 -2.64 6.10
CA HIS A 80 19.99 -1.32 6.55
C HIS A 80 20.96 -0.67 5.54
N GLY A 81 20.51 0.40 4.89
CA GLY A 81 21.31 1.13 3.91
C GLY A 81 21.52 0.40 2.58
N ARG A 82 20.77 -0.67 2.32
CA ARG A 82 20.80 -1.45 1.08
C ARG A 82 19.41 -1.48 0.45
N TYR A 83 19.37 -1.47 -0.87
CA TYR A 83 18.15 -1.45 -1.66
C TYR A 83 18.25 -2.45 -2.78
N ARG A 84 17.11 -2.84 -3.32
CA ARG A 84 17.01 -3.80 -4.41
C ARG A 84 16.15 -3.24 -5.53
N PHE A 85 16.66 -3.31 -6.75
CA PHE A 85 15.83 -3.29 -7.94
C PHE A 85 15.32 -4.69 -8.21
N ARG A 86 14.02 -4.83 -8.45
CA ARG A 86 13.40 -6.12 -8.75
C ARG A 86 12.33 -5.96 -9.82
N LEU A 87 12.30 -6.86 -10.79
CA LEU A 87 11.18 -7.02 -11.70
C LEU A 87 10.06 -7.75 -10.99
N VAL A 88 8.88 -7.14 -10.99
CA VAL A 88 7.64 -7.74 -10.48
C VAL A 88 6.59 -7.73 -11.56
N SER A 89 5.57 -8.57 -11.40
CA SER A 89 4.39 -8.51 -12.25
C SER A 89 3.77 -7.12 -12.18
N ALA A 90 3.50 -6.51 -13.34
CA ALA A 90 2.86 -5.20 -13.44
C ALA A 90 1.35 -5.23 -13.10
N ASN A 91 0.86 -6.34 -12.52
CA ASN A 91 -0.53 -6.50 -12.12
C ASN A 91 -0.87 -5.55 -10.98
N ARG A 92 -1.62 -4.50 -11.31
CA ARG A 92 -2.07 -3.50 -10.35
C ARG A 92 -3.33 -3.98 -9.63
N VAL A 93 -3.42 -3.71 -8.34
CA VAL A 93 -4.67 -3.83 -7.59
C VAL A 93 -5.43 -2.53 -7.74
N GLN A 94 -6.57 -2.58 -8.43
CA GLN A 94 -7.46 -1.44 -8.68
C GLN A 94 -8.92 -1.84 -8.38
N PRO A 95 -9.77 -0.89 -7.93
CA PRO A 95 -11.18 -1.16 -7.70
C PRO A 95 -11.88 -1.58 -8.98
N ARG A 96 -12.59 -2.70 -8.91
CA ARG A 96 -13.37 -3.24 -10.01
C ARG A 96 -14.68 -2.47 -10.19
N GLU A 97 -14.87 -1.85 -11.37
CA GLU A 97 -16.09 -1.09 -11.66
C GLU A 97 -17.35 -1.96 -11.81
N ASP A 98 -17.18 -3.26 -12.02
CA ASP A 98 -18.28 -4.21 -12.24
C ASP A 98 -18.83 -4.83 -10.94
N LEU A 99 -18.34 -4.41 -9.76
CA LEU A 99 -18.86 -4.86 -8.47
C LEU A 99 -20.11 -4.09 -8.04
N VAL A 100 -21.01 -4.80 -7.35
CA VAL A 100 -22.17 -4.19 -6.69
C VAL A 100 -21.70 -3.33 -5.53
N ARG A 101 -22.22 -2.10 -5.47
CA ARG A 101 -22.01 -1.18 -4.34
C ARG A 101 -23.00 -1.49 -3.22
N ILE A 102 -22.48 -1.78 -2.03
CA ILE A 102 -23.26 -2.12 -0.84
C ILE A 102 -23.54 -0.83 -0.06
N ALA A 103 -24.79 -0.36 -0.10
CA ALA A 103 -25.17 0.84 0.65
C ALA A 103 -25.24 0.53 2.16
N ILE A 104 -24.50 1.31 2.96
CA ILE A 104 -24.54 1.25 4.43
C ILE A 104 -24.77 2.65 5.02
N PRO A 105 -25.42 2.77 6.18
CA PRO A 105 -25.53 4.06 6.86
C PRO A 105 -24.15 4.63 7.20
N ASP A 106 -23.93 5.90 6.87
CA ASP A 106 -22.72 6.60 7.30
C ASP A 106 -22.78 6.93 8.79
N ALA A 107 -21.88 6.33 9.57
CA ALA A 107 -21.71 6.56 10.99
C ALA A 107 -20.64 7.62 11.31
N THR A 108 -20.00 8.21 10.30
CA THR A 108 -19.00 9.26 10.50
C THR A 108 -19.65 10.49 11.15
N PRO A 109 -19.17 10.99 12.30
CA PRO A 109 -19.72 12.19 12.90
C PRO A 109 -19.67 13.37 11.91
N GLU A 110 -20.73 14.17 11.84
CA GLU A 110 -20.80 15.33 10.92
C GLU A 110 -19.64 16.30 11.14
N LEU A 111 -19.19 16.44 12.40
CA LEU A 111 -18.02 17.25 12.73
C LEU A 111 -16.75 16.74 12.03
N ILE A 112 -16.58 15.42 11.92
CA ILE A 112 -15.46 14.82 11.21
C ILE A 112 -15.64 15.00 9.71
N ARG A 113 -16.83 14.73 9.16
CA ARG A 113 -17.14 14.94 7.74
C ARG A 113 -16.90 16.38 7.29
N MET A 114 -17.19 17.37 8.13
CA MET A 114 -16.99 18.79 7.84
C MET A 114 -15.51 19.17 7.65
N TYR A 115 -14.58 18.44 8.28
CA TYR A 115 -13.14 18.71 8.23
C TYR A 115 -12.33 17.62 7.51
N ALA A 116 -12.97 16.54 7.10
CA ALA A 116 -12.35 15.50 6.29
C ALA A 116 -11.93 16.10 4.95
N LEU A 117 -10.62 16.22 4.74
CA LEU A 117 -10.05 16.51 3.42
C LEU A 117 -10.10 15.24 2.56
N ASP A 118 -9.84 15.35 1.25
CA ASP A 118 -9.71 14.18 0.36
C ASP A 118 -8.35 13.45 0.53
N ASP A 119 -7.83 13.36 1.76
CA ASP A 119 -6.53 12.75 2.07
C ASP A 119 -6.65 11.38 2.75
N GLU A 120 -5.55 10.63 2.79
CA GLU A 120 -5.48 9.27 3.34
C GLU A 120 -5.93 9.22 4.82
N GLN A 121 -5.73 10.30 5.58
CA GLN A 121 -6.08 10.35 7.00
C GLN A 121 -7.58 10.49 7.22
N ALA A 122 -8.25 11.28 6.40
CA ALA A 122 -9.70 11.34 6.39
C ALA A 122 -10.31 9.97 6.04
N LEU A 123 -9.74 9.25 5.07
CA LEU A 123 -10.19 7.91 4.70
C LEU A 123 -10.10 6.92 5.89
N LEU A 124 -8.98 6.89 6.60
CA LEU A 124 -8.82 6.01 7.77
C LEU A 124 -9.83 6.35 8.88
N ALA A 125 -10.12 7.63 9.09
CA ALA A 125 -11.16 8.03 10.05
C ALA A 125 -12.55 7.51 9.62
N ILE A 126 -12.91 7.66 8.34
CA ILE A 126 -14.16 7.15 7.78
C ILE A 126 -14.26 5.63 7.94
N VAL A 127 -13.20 4.89 7.61
CA VAL A 127 -13.09 3.43 7.79
C VAL A 127 -13.35 3.04 9.24
N ARG A 128 -12.75 3.76 10.19
CA ARG A 128 -12.88 3.49 11.62
C ARG A 128 -14.28 3.77 12.16
N TYR A 129 -14.85 4.94 11.86
CA TYR A 129 -16.18 5.32 12.37
C TYR A 129 -17.29 4.42 11.82
N ASN A 130 -17.16 3.96 10.58
CA ASN A 130 -18.11 3.06 9.95
C ASN A 130 -17.89 1.58 10.27
N ARG A 131 -16.85 1.23 11.05
CA ARG A 131 -16.44 -0.17 11.30
C ARG A 131 -16.37 -1.00 10.02
N LEU A 132 -15.80 -0.42 8.96
CA LEU A 132 -15.76 -1.07 7.65
C LEU A 132 -14.93 -2.35 7.71
N ILE A 133 -13.82 -2.35 8.45
CA ILE A 133 -12.98 -3.55 8.65
C ILE A 133 -13.77 -4.69 9.31
N ASP A 134 -14.55 -4.40 10.35
CA ASP A 134 -15.42 -5.38 11.01
C ASP A 134 -16.46 -5.96 10.05
N THR A 135 -17.14 -5.07 9.32
CA THR A 135 -18.19 -5.43 8.37
C THR A 135 -17.65 -6.27 7.22
N PHE A 136 -16.48 -5.90 6.70
CA PHE A 136 -15.82 -6.57 5.58
C PHE A 136 -15.26 -7.94 5.98
N LEU A 137 -14.55 -8.01 7.12
CA LEU A 137 -13.87 -9.23 7.55
C LEU A 137 -14.75 -10.18 8.37
N GLY A 138 -15.90 -9.71 8.86
CA GLY A 138 -16.74 -10.44 9.81
C GLY A 138 -16.05 -10.64 11.16
N LEU A 139 -15.23 -9.68 11.58
CA LEU A 139 -14.44 -9.72 12.82
C LEU A 139 -14.88 -8.60 13.76
N THR A 140 -14.70 -8.81 15.07
CA THR A 140 -14.72 -7.69 16.03
C THR A 140 -13.31 -7.09 16.07
N THR A 141 -13.15 -5.86 15.59
CA THR A 141 -11.81 -5.24 15.47
C THR A 141 -11.62 -4.00 16.35
N TYR A 142 -10.35 -3.73 16.67
CA TYR A 142 -9.90 -2.57 17.42
C TYR A 142 -8.64 -2.00 16.77
N SER A 143 -8.64 -0.69 16.50
CA SER A 143 -7.44 0.03 16.09
C SER A 143 -6.44 0.02 17.25
N LEU A 144 -5.23 -0.45 16.95
CA LEU A 144 -4.13 -0.57 17.91
C LEU A 144 -3.18 0.63 17.79
N GLN A 145 -2.79 0.99 16.57
CA GLN A 145 -1.80 2.05 16.34
C GLN A 145 -1.91 2.62 14.91
N ASN A 146 -1.77 3.95 14.79
CA ASN A 146 -1.70 4.66 13.51
C ASN A 146 -0.26 5.07 13.21
N HIS A 147 0.10 5.21 11.93
CA HIS A 147 1.42 5.61 11.44
C HIS A 147 2.56 4.88 12.14
N LEU A 148 2.43 3.55 12.19
CA LEU A 148 3.41 2.70 12.86
C LEU A 148 4.68 2.65 12.00
N ARG A 149 5.69 3.43 12.42
CA ARG A 149 7.05 3.31 11.89
C ARG A 149 7.77 2.17 12.59
N THR A 150 8.25 1.22 11.79
CA THR A 150 8.84 -0.02 12.30
C THR A 150 9.89 -0.56 11.32
N THR A 151 10.43 -1.74 11.57
CA THR A 151 11.47 -2.36 10.73
C THR A 151 11.18 -3.83 10.51
N VAL A 152 11.38 -4.28 9.28
CA VAL A 152 11.27 -5.68 8.86
C VAL A 152 12.66 -6.23 8.59
N LYS A 153 12.98 -7.39 9.15
CA LYS A 153 14.26 -8.05 8.88
C LYS A 153 14.37 -8.38 7.39
N GLY A 154 15.48 -8.00 6.77
CA GLY A 154 15.75 -8.23 5.35
C GLY A 154 15.21 -7.15 4.41
N ILE A 155 14.32 -6.27 4.88
CA ILE A 155 13.76 -5.18 4.07
C ILE A 155 14.25 -3.83 4.61
N GLY A 156 14.10 -3.57 5.90
CA GLY A 156 14.45 -2.30 6.52
C GLY A 156 13.24 -1.56 7.08
N GLN A 157 13.33 -0.23 7.15
CA GLN A 157 12.28 0.60 7.75
C GLN A 157 11.04 0.66 6.85
N ILE A 158 9.88 0.51 7.47
CA ILE A 158 8.56 0.60 6.83
C ILE A 158 7.64 1.50 7.66
N GLU A 159 6.51 1.87 7.06
CA GLU A 159 5.44 2.60 7.73
C GLU A 159 4.10 1.92 7.39
N ILE A 160 3.36 1.56 8.43
CA ILE A 160 2.02 1.00 8.34
C ILE A 160 1.04 2.10 8.71
N ASP A 161 0.07 2.41 7.85
CA ASP A 161 -0.84 3.54 8.05
C ASP A 161 -1.72 3.33 9.29
N GLU A 162 -2.31 2.14 9.42
CA GLU A 162 -3.04 1.74 10.61
C GLU A 162 -2.93 0.23 10.87
N LEU A 163 -2.82 -0.15 12.14
CA LEU A 163 -2.76 -1.54 12.57
C LEU A 163 -3.96 -1.84 13.46
N TYR A 164 -4.73 -2.86 13.11
CA TYR A 164 -5.84 -3.36 13.91
C TYR A 164 -5.50 -4.74 14.50
N VAL A 165 -6.18 -5.07 15.60
CA VAL A 165 -6.31 -6.43 16.12
C VAL A 165 -7.76 -6.87 16.06
N GLY A 166 -8.00 -8.12 15.71
CA GLY A 166 -9.34 -8.67 15.50
C GLY A 166 -9.57 -9.99 16.22
N LEU A 167 -10.83 -10.25 16.54
CA LEU A 167 -11.31 -11.50 17.12
C LEU A 167 -12.48 -12.04 16.29
N ASP A 168 -12.45 -13.32 15.92
CA ASP A 168 -13.62 -13.98 15.33
C ASP A 168 -14.53 -14.65 16.37
N LYS A 169 -15.67 -15.18 15.91
CA LYS A 169 -16.64 -15.90 16.77
C LYS A 169 -16.11 -17.17 17.43
N ARG A 170 -14.95 -17.69 17.00
CA ARG A 170 -14.30 -18.90 17.56
C ARG A 170 -13.19 -18.54 18.55
N GLY A 171 -12.89 -17.25 18.72
CA GLY A 171 -11.78 -16.78 19.55
C GLY A 171 -10.42 -16.78 18.83
N CYS A 172 -10.38 -16.91 17.51
CA CYS A 172 -9.14 -16.76 16.74
C CYS A 172 -8.72 -15.29 16.69
N HIS A 173 -7.43 -15.05 16.89
CA HIS A 173 -6.84 -13.72 16.94
C HIS A 173 -6.23 -13.34 15.57
N TYR A 174 -6.46 -12.10 15.17
CA TYR A 174 -6.00 -11.56 13.89
C TYR A 174 -5.23 -10.28 14.09
N VAL A 175 -4.21 -10.08 13.25
CA VAL A 175 -3.52 -8.80 13.07
C VAL A 175 -3.82 -8.32 11.66
N ILE A 176 -4.23 -7.07 11.54
CA ILE A 176 -4.82 -6.52 10.33
C ILE A 176 -4.06 -5.23 10.02
N PRO A 177 -2.96 -5.30 9.24
CA PRO A 177 -2.32 -4.09 8.75
C PRO A 177 -3.19 -3.49 7.65
N VAL A 178 -3.42 -2.18 7.73
CA VAL A 178 -4.28 -1.42 6.83
C VAL A 178 -3.45 -0.34 6.14
N GLN A 179 -3.59 -0.28 4.82
CA GLN A 179 -3.08 0.81 3.98
C GLN A 179 -4.26 1.58 3.40
N ALA A 180 -4.16 2.91 3.35
CA ALA A 180 -5.20 3.77 2.79
C ALA A 180 -4.68 4.54 1.58
N LYS A 181 -5.50 4.67 0.53
CA LYS A 181 -5.19 5.43 -0.67
C LYS A 181 -6.35 6.34 -1.08
N GLY A 182 -6.02 7.59 -1.40
CA GLY A 182 -7.00 8.58 -1.86
C GLY A 182 -7.15 8.61 -3.38
N GLY A 183 -8.37 8.78 -3.87
CA GLY A 183 -8.65 9.07 -5.28
C GLY A 183 -8.11 8.02 -6.25
N ASN A 184 -7.27 8.47 -7.20
CA ASN A 184 -6.70 7.62 -8.26
C ASN A 184 -5.36 6.96 -7.86
N ASP A 185 -4.95 7.10 -6.60
CA ASP A 185 -3.74 6.47 -6.12
C ASP A 185 -3.87 4.95 -6.16
N GLN A 186 -2.79 4.29 -6.52
CA GLN A 186 -2.76 2.84 -6.66
C GLN A 186 -2.39 2.19 -5.33
N ILE A 187 -2.97 1.02 -5.07
CA ILE A 187 -2.59 0.22 -3.91
C ILE A 187 -1.19 -0.33 -4.15
N GLY A 188 -0.24 0.13 -3.32
CA GLY A 188 1.17 -0.20 -3.46
C GLY A 188 1.48 -1.65 -3.07
N ILE A 189 1.71 -2.52 -4.06
CA ILE A 189 2.10 -3.93 -3.89
C ILE A 189 3.28 -4.08 -2.91
N VAL A 190 4.28 -3.20 -3.04
CA VAL A 190 5.47 -3.18 -2.19
C VAL A 190 5.13 -2.90 -0.74
N GLN A 191 4.23 -1.94 -0.47
CA GLN A 191 3.82 -1.60 0.90
C GLN A 191 3.04 -2.75 1.53
N THR A 192 2.05 -3.30 0.81
CA THR A 192 1.27 -4.45 1.28
C THR A 192 2.17 -5.65 1.59
N SER A 193 3.13 -5.97 0.72
CA SER A 193 4.07 -7.08 0.95
C SER A 193 4.93 -6.85 2.21
N GLN A 194 5.39 -5.63 2.41
CA GLN A 194 6.18 -5.23 3.58
C GLN A 194 5.39 -5.35 4.87
N ASP A 195 4.15 -4.90 4.87
CA ASP A 195 3.24 -4.97 6.01
C ASP A 195 2.92 -6.41 6.40
N ILE A 196 2.60 -7.27 5.42
CA ILE A 196 2.34 -8.69 5.66
C ILE A 196 3.56 -9.36 6.29
N ARG A 197 4.75 -9.17 5.70
CA ARG A 197 6.00 -9.74 6.23
C ARG A 197 6.34 -9.20 7.62
N TRP A 198 6.00 -7.94 7.90
CA TRP A 198 6.18 -7.39 9.24
C TRP A 198 5.29 -8.10 10.27
N VAL A 199 4.00 -8.28 9.95
CA VAL A 199 3.05 -8.96 10.82
C VAL A 199 3.47 -10.40 11.08
N GLU A 200 3.85 -11.14 10.05
CA GLU A 200 4.33 -12.52 10.18
C GLU A 200 5.56 -12.64 11.09
N GLN A 201 6.48 -11.67 11.02
CA GLN A 201 7.67 -11.63 11.89
C GLN A 201 7.34 -11.23 13.32
N LYS A 202 6.42 -10.27 13.51
CA LYS A 202 6.13 -9.67 14.82
C LYS A 202 5.12 -10.49 15.62
N TYR A 203 4.16 -11.11 14.95
CA TYR A 203 3.03 -11.83 15.53
C TYR A 203 2.90 -13.24 14.91
N PRO A 204 3.90 -14.12 15.10
CA PRO A 204 3.92 -15.44 14.47
C PRO A 204 2.76 -16.36 14.88
N ASP A 205 2.12 -16.07 16.01
CA ASP A 205 1.01 -16.87 16.58
C ASP A 205 -0.38 -16.30 16.24
N MET A 206 -0.47 -15.30 15.35
CA MET A 206 -1.74 -14.68 14.92
C MET A 206 -1.88 -14.73 13.40
N SER A 207 -3.11 -14.79 12.89
CA SER A 207 -3.35 -14.72 11.45
C SER A 207 -3.28 -13.29 10.94
N CYS A 208 -2.50 -13.06 9.88
CA CYS A 208 -2.46 -11.80 9.14
C CYS A 208 -3.65 -11.72 8.17
N ARG A 209 -4.41 -10.62 8.21
CA ARG A 209 -5.40 -10.27 7.17
C ARG A 209 -5.13 -8.85 6.72
N ALA A 210 -4.28 -8.67 5.71
CA ALA A 210 -3.91 -7.34 5.24
C ALA A 210 -5.06 -6.70 4.46
N ILE A 211 -5.25 -5.40 4.69
CA ILE A 211 -6.32 -4.62 4.07
C ILE A 211 -5.76 -3.42 3.33
N ALA A 212 -6.27 -3.20 2.14
CA ALA A 212 -6.16 -1.91 1.47
C ALA A 212 -7.53 -1.25 1.39
N ALA A 213 -7.59 0.02 1.71
CA ALA A 213 -8.78 0.85 1.59
C ALA A 213 -8.54 1.94 0.54
N GLN A 214 -9.50 2.14 -0.35
CA GLN A 214 -9.44 3.19 -1.37
C GLN A 214 -10.74 3.98 -1.43
N PHE A 215 -10.64 5.31 -1.37
CA PHE A 215 -11.78 6.19 -1.57
C PHE A 215 -12.05 6.38 -3.06
N MET A 216 -13.29 6.13 -3.47
CA MET A 216 -13.79 6.31 -4.83
C MET A 216 -14.80 7.46 -4.85
N ALA A 217 -15.27 7.83 -6.05
CA ALA A 217 -16.36 8.78 -6.20
C ALA A 217 -17.66 8.30 -5.51
N ASP A 218 -18.58 9.24 -5.27
CA ASP A 218 -19.92 9.00 -4.70
C ASP A 218 -19.93 8.40 -3.28
N ASP A 219 -18.97 8.78 -2.42
CA ASP A 219 -18.82 8.28 -1.05
C ASP A 219 -18.67 6.74 -0.98
N VAL A 220 -18.01 6.17 -1.98
CA VAL A 220 -17.71 4.75 -2.04
C VAL A 220 -16.32 4.46 -1.49
N VAL A 221 -16.23 3.50 -0.59
CA VAL A 221 -14.96 2.94 -0.09
C VAL A 221 -14.81 1.52 -0.63
N ALA A 222 -13.79 1.30 -1.45
CA ALA A 222 -13.37 -0.03 -1.84
C ALA A 222 -12.43 -0.61 -0.78
N LEU A 223 -12.73 -1.82 -0.31
CA LEU A 223 -11.86 -2.59 0.57
C LEU A 223 -11.39 -3.86 -0.13
N PHE A 224 -10.11 -4.15 0.02
CA PHE A 224 -9.46 -5.35 -0.48
C PHE A 224 -8.87 -6.13 0.69
N GLU A 225 -9.10 -7.44 0.72
CA GLU A 225 -8.29 -8.36 1.50
C GLU A 225 -7.15 -8.85 0.62
N LEU A 226 -5.91 -8.69 1.09
CA LEU A 226 -4.71 -8.99 0.34
C LEU A 226 -3.88 -10.05 1.05
N THR A 227 -3.27 -10.93 0.26
CA THR A 227 -2.36 -11.97 0.74
C THR A 227 -1.09 -12.03 -0.10
N LEU A 228 -0.04 -12.64 0.43
CA LEU A 228 1.15 -13.00 -0.33
C LEU A 228 1.05 -14.46 -0.78
N GLN A 229 1.08 -14.69 -2.08
CA GLN A 229 1.16 -16.01 -2.70
C GLN A 229 2.31 -15.98 -3.72
N ASP A 230 3.26 -16.90 -3.56
CA ASP A 230 4.45 -16.98 -4.42
C ASP A 230 5.23 -15.65 -4.52
N ASP A 231 5.36 -14.95 -3.39
CA ASP A 231 5.94 -13.60 -3.25
C ASP A 231 5.19 -12.48 -4.01
N GLU A 232 4.01 -12.75 -4.54
CA GLU A 232 3.15 -11.76 -5.20
C GLU A 232 1.93 -11.43 -4.34
N VAL A 233 1.53 -10.15 -4.35
CA VAL A 233 0.30 -9.72 -3.70
C VAL A 233 -0.90 -10.18 -4.53
N ARG A 234 -1.84 -10.87 -3.89
CA ARG A 234 -3.09 -11.37 -4.48
C ARG A 234 -4.30 -10.86 -3.71
N VAL A 235 -5.37 -10.60 -4.45
CA VAL A 235 -6.67 -10.20 -3.87
C VAL A 235 -7.43 -11.46 -3.46
N VAL A 236 -7.77 -11.55 -2.18
CA VAL A 236 -8.58 -12.62 -1.59
C VAL A 236 -10.07 -12.29 -1.72
N ASP A 237 -10.45 -11.05 -1.36
CA ASP A 237 -11.81 -10.54 -1.50
C ASP A 237 -11.78 -9.03 -1.76
N GLU A 238 -12.83 -8.53 -2.40
CA GLU A 238 -13.04 -7.12 -2.71
C GLU A 238 -14.51 -6.75 -2.54
N LYS A 239 -14.79 -5.69 -1.77
CA LYS A 239 -16.15 -5.16 -1.58
C LYS A 239 -16.15 -3.65 -1.63
N HIS A 240 -17.21 -3.08 -2.20
CA HIS A 240 -17.39 -1.63 -2.31
C HIS A 240 -18.56 -1.20 -1.44
N TYR A 241 -18.28 -0.36 -0.44
CA TYR A 241 -19.30 0.16 0.48
C TYR A 241 -19.62 1.59 0.12
N ARG A 242 -20.90 1.88 -0.16
CA ARG A 242 -21.39 3.23 -0.39
C ARG A 242 -21.96 3.78 0.91
N LEU A 243 -21.35 4.84 1.44
CA LEU A 243 -21.76 5.48 2.68
C LEU A 243 -22.90 6.46 2.38
N VAL A 244 -24.07 6.23 2.95
CA VAL A 244 -25.27 7.03 2.66
C VAL A 244 -26.03 7.45 3.92
N PRO A 245 -26.77 8.57 3.89
CA PRO A 245 -27.77 8.85 4.91
C PRO A 245 -28.81 7.73 4.99
N TRP A 246 -29.34 7.45 6.18
CA TRP A 246 -30.32 6.38 6.37
C TRP A 246 -31.56 6.48 5.45
N LYS A 247 -31.93 7.70 5.03
CA LYS A 247 -33.07 7.99 4.16
C LYS A 247 -32.87 7.50 2.72
N GLU A 248 -31.62 7.29 2.31
CA GLU A 248 -31.26 6.86 0.95
C GLU A 248 -31.08 5.34 0.86
N LEU A 249 -31.21 4.61 1.98
CA LEU A 249 -31.18 3.16 1.98
C LEU A 249 -32.47 2.60 1.38
N ASP A 250 -32.35 1.67 0.44
CA ASP A 250 -33.47 0.89 -0.04
C ASP A 250 -33.81 -0.24 0.96
N PRO A 251 -34.98 -0.21 1.62
CA PRO A 251 -35.37 -1.24 2.58
C PRO A 251 -35.45 -2.65 1.97
N ARG A 252 -35.71 -2.76 0.67
CA ARG A 252 -35.73 -4.04 -0.04
C ARG A 252 -34.31 -4.54 -0.30
N ALA A 253 -33.41 -3.65 -0.70
CA ALA A 253 -32.01 -3.98 -0.93
C ALA A 253 -31.37 -4.59 0.34
N ILE A 254 -31.57 -3.95 1.50
CA ILE A 254 -30.99 -4.36 2.79
C ILE A 254 -31.30 -5.82 3.15
N VAL A 255 -32.51 -6.31 2.85
CA VAL A 255 -32.93 -7.69 3.15
C VAL A 255 -32.64 -8.68 2.00
N SER A 256 -32.23 -8.16 0.84
CA SER A 256 -32.00 -8.93 -0.37
C SER A 256 -30.53 -9.22 -0.67
N TYR A 257 -29.60 -8.54 0.03
CA TYR A 257 -28.18 -8.91 0.03
C TYR A 257 -28.07 -10.33 0.61
N ARG A 258 -28.13 -11.33 -0.26
CA ARG A 258 -27.89 -12.74 0.05
C ARG A 258 -26.48 -13.08 -0.41
N GLU A 259 -25.84 -13.97 0.36
CA GLU A 259 -24.44 -14.43 0.28
C GLU A 259 -23.80 -14.33 -1.11
#